data_AF-A0A1M6FQY8-F1
#
_entry.id   AF-A0A1M6FQY8-F1
#
_cell.length_a   1.000
_cell.length_b   1.000
_cell.length_c   1.000
_cell.angle_alpha   90.00
_cell.angle_beta   90.00
_cell.angle_gamma   90.00
#
_symmetry.space_group_name_H-M   'P 1'
#
loop_
_entity.id
_entity.type
_entity.pdbx_description
1 polymer ?
#
loop_
_entity_poly.entity_id
_entity_poly.type
_entity_poly.pdbx_seq_one_letter_code
_entity_poly.pdbx_strand_id
1 'polypeptide(L)'
;MTIEDLSLPEFIFGEFPIKNDSIHDQRQFILHKGISLIEVIPQDELENIAFDDKTSKHFSYFGEDFTLFYQTNNTAASSQSEIEVLDRAWEWYREYLIWEDTQEE
;
A
#
# COMPACT_ATOMS: atom_id res chain seq x y z
N MET A 1 26.37 -20.85 9.87
CA MET A 1 25.85 -20.60 8.51
C MET A 1 24.37 -20.38 8.65
N THR A 2 23.94 -19.14 8.52
CA THR A 2 22.52 -18.78 8.44
C THR A 2 22.04 -19.16 7.04
N ILE A 3 20.96 -19.94 6.97
CA ILE A 3 20.27 -20.20 5.71
C ILE A 3 19.44 -18.96 5.43
N GLU A 4 19.63 -18.34 4.26
CA GLU A 4 18.81 -17.22 3.82
C GLU A 4 17.47 -17.77 3.30
N ASP A 5 16.36 -17.23 3.81
CA ASP A 5 15.03 -17.55 3.32
C ASP A 5 14.73 -16.69 2.09
N LEU A 6 14.43 -17.36 0.97
CA LEU A 6 14.06 -16.72 -0.30
C LEU A 6 12.55 -16.81 -0.56
N SER A 7 11.75 -17.06 0.48
CA SER A 7 10.30 -17.02 0.39
C SER A 7 9.82 -15.63 -0.02
N LEU A 8 8.74 -15.58 -0.79
CA LEU A 8 8.14 -14.31 -1.21
C LEU A 8 7.62 -13.59 0.05
N PRO A 9 7.97 -12.31 0.27
CA PRO A 9 7.39 -11.51 1.33
C PRO A 9 5.87 -11.45 1.21
N GLU A 10 5.20 -11.26 2.34
CA GLU A 10 3.74 -11.08 2.33
C GLU A 10 3.34 -9.80 1.58
N PHE A 11 4.08 -8.72 1.83
CA PHE A 11 3.86 -7.42 1.20
C PHE A 11 5.16 -6.93 0.55
N ILE A 12 5.02 -6.31 -0.62
CA ILE A 12 6.12 -5.69 -1.36
C ILE A 12 5.66 -4.28 -1.72
N PHE A 13 6.49 -3.29 -1.39
CA PHE A 13 6.25 -1.90 -1.76
C PHE A 13 6.70 -1.65 -3.19
N GLY A 14 5.94 -0.83 -3.91
CA GLY A 14 6.27 -0.39 -5.26
C GLY A 14 5.90 1.07 -5.46
N GLU A 15 6.84 1.83 -5.99
CA GLU A 15 6.68 3.23 -6.37
C GLU A 15 7.22 3.45 -7.78
N PHE A 16 6.79 4.53 -8.43
CA PHE A 16 7.35 4.93 -9.71
C PHE A 16 8.49 5.93 -9.49
N PRO A 17 9.61 5.83 -10.25
CA PRO A 17 10.61 6.88 -10.23
C PRO A 17 10.00 8.18 -10.79
N ILE A 18 10.37 9.31 -10.19
CA ILE A 18 9.94 10.63 -10.65
C ILE A 18 10.50 10.90 -12.05
N LYS A 19 9.62 11.10 -13.03
CA LYS A 19 9.97 11.34 -14.43
C LYS A 19 9.65 12.76 -14.86
N ASN A 20 8.45 13.23 -14.53
CA ASN A 20 7.91 14.50 -14.96
C ASN A 20 7.04 15.20 -13.90
N ASP A 21 7.08 14.73 -12.65
CA ASP A 21 6.34 15.30 -11.52
C ASP A 21 4.82 15.28 -11.75
N SER A 22 4.35 14.31 -12.53
CA SER A 22 2.91 14.09 -12.69
C SER A 22 2.37 13.29 -11.51
N ILE A 23 1.05 13.35 -11.32
CA ILE A 23 0.31 12.48 -10.40
C ILE A 23 0.68 11.00 -10.52
N HIS A 24 1.11 10.52 -11.69
CA HIS A 24 1.48 9.13 -11.89
C HIS A 24 2.83 8.75 -11.28
N ASP A 25 3.69 9.74 -11.04
CA ASP A 25 5.00 9.55 -10.43
C ASP A 25 4.88 9.45 -8.90
N GLN A 26 3.83 10.02 -8.31
CA GLN A 26 3.57 10.05 -6.86
C GLN A 26 2.76 8.83 -6.36
N ARG A 27 2.47 7.86 -7.23
CA ARG A 27 1.61 6.71 -6.89
C ARG A 27 2.40 5.63 -6.19
N GLN A 28 1.81 5.13 -5.11
CA GLN A 28 2.39 4.11 -4.25
C GLN A 28 1.51 2.85 -4.25
N PHE A 29 2.15 1.69 -4.27
CA PHE A 29 1.48 0.40 -4.38
C PHE A 29 2.04 -0.61 -3.37
N ILE A 30 1.17 -1.52 -2.95
CA ILE A 30 1.51 -2.68 -2.14
C ILE A 30 1.05 -3.92 -2.90
N LEU A 31 1.99 -4.82 -3.20
CA LEU A 31 1.70 -6.13 -3.76
C LEU A 31 1.60 -7.15 -2.63
N HIS A 32 0.42 -7.75 -2.46
CA HIS A 32 0.16 -8.79 -1.46
C HIS A 32 0.30 -10.19 -2.10
N LYS A 33 1.22 -10.99 -1.56
CA LYS A 33 1.55 -12.37 -2.00
C LYS A 33 1.76 -12.54 -3.51
N GLY A 34 2.18 -11.48 -4.20
CA GLY A 34 2.40 -11.51 -5.64
C GLY A 34 1.13 -11.57 -6.50
N ILE A 35 -0.06 -11.48 -5.91
CA ILE A 35 -1.33 -11.73 -6.62
C ILE A 35 -2.36 -10.61 -6.47
N SER A 36 -2.33 -9.83 -5.39
CA SER A 36 -3.26 -8.71 -5.19
C SER A 36 -2.50 -7.39 -5.20
N LEU A 37 -3.01 -6.41 -5.94
CA LEU A 37 -2.42 -5.07 -6.02
C LEU A 37 -3.30 -4.09 -5.25
N ILE A 38 -2.73 -3.51 -4.21
CA ILE A 38 -3.31 -2.43 -3.40
C ILE A 38 -2.61 -1.14 -3.80
N GLU A 39 -3.36 -0.05 -3.92
CA GLU A 39 -2.83 1.29 -4.10
C GLU A 39 -3.08 2.11 -2.83
N VAL A 40 -2.06 2.89 -2.45
CA VAL A 40 -2.08 3.80 -1.32
C VAL A 40 -2.30 5.21 -1.86
N ILE A 41 -3.31 5.90 -1.34
CA ILE A 41 -3.66 7.27 -1.73
C ILE A 41 -3.56 8.18 -0.50
N PRO A 42 -2.55 9.06 -0.43
CA PRO A 42 -2.58 10.19 0.49
C PRO A 42 -3.70 11.14 0.04
N GLN A 43 -4.74 11.30 0.88
CA GLN A 43 -5.93 12.08 0.55
C GLN A 43 -5.63 13.58 0.46
N ASP A 44 -4.63 14.05 1.21
CA ASP A 44 -4.22 15.46 1.23
C ASP A 44 -3.57 15.91 -0.10
N GLU A 45 -3.06 14.97 -0.89
CA GLU A 45 -2.41 15.25 -2.18
C GLU A 45 -3.34 15.01 -3.37
N LEU A 46 -4.35 14.13 -3.22
CA LEU A 46 -5.16 13.61 -4.31
C LEU A 46 -6.66 13.82 -4.07
N GLU A 47 -7.10 15.08 -4.17
CA GLU A 47 -8.51 15.44 -4.08
C GLU A 47 -9.35 14.85 -5.24
N ASN A 48 -10.52 14.27 -4.93
CA ASN A 48 -11.53 13.77 -5.90
C ASN A 48 -11.24 12.44 -6.63
N ILE A 49 -10.65 11.44 -5.96
CA ILE A 49 -10.56 10.09 -6.53
C ILE A 49 -11.90 9.34 -6.41
N ALA A 50 -12.40 8.84 -7.53
CA ALA A 50 -13.54 7.92 -7.57
C ALA A 50 -13.06 6.48 -7.32
N PHE A 51 -13.60 5.84 -6.28
CA PHE A 51 -13.28 4.46 -5.90
C PHE A 51 -14.30 3.43 -6.42
N ASP A 52 -15.03 3.74 -7.50
CA ASP A 52 -16.19 3.00 -8.01
C ASP A 52 -16.13 1.49 -7.75
N ASP A 53 -16.95 1.03 -6.80
CA ASP A 53 -17.14 -0.36 -6.37
C ASP A 53 -15.88 -1.14 -5.92
N LYS A 54 -14.75 -0.46 -5.71
CA LYS A 54 -13.53 -1.08 -5.21
C LYS A 54 -13.57 -1.21 -3.69
N THR A 55 -13.23 -2.40 -3.20
CA THR A 55 -12.98 -2.60 -1.77
C THR A 55 -11.83 -1.68 -1.33
N SER A 56 -12.15 -0.81 -0.37
CA SER A 56 -11.26 0.22 0.14
C SER A 56 -11.41 0.38 1.65
N LYS A 57 -10.40 0.96 2.29
CA LYS A 57 -10.42 1.31 3.70
C LYS A 57 -9.59 2.57 3.95
N HIS A 58 -10.13 3.45 4.80
CA HIS A 58 -9.48 4.68 5.25
C HIS A 58 -8.66 4.44 6.52
N PHE A 59 -7.52 5.10 6.59
CA PHE A 59 -6.58 5.10 7.71
C PHE A 59 -6.02 6.50 7.92
N SER A 60 -5.41 6.74 9.08
CA SER A 60 -4.77 8.03 9.38
C SER A 60 -3.43 7.83 10.09
N TYR A 61 -2.48 8.71 9.79
CA TYR A 61 -1.14 8.72 10.37
C TYR A 61 -0.69 10.19 10.58
N PHE A 62 -0.36 10.56 11.81
CA PHE A 62 0.09 11.92 12.18
C PHE A 62 -0.72 13.13 11.65
N GLY A 63 -2.02 12.94 11.39
CA GLY A 63 -2.89 14.00 10.90
C GLY A 63 -3.06 14.04 9.39
N GLU A 64 -2.40 13.12 8.68
CA GLU A 64 -2.61 12.84 7.26
C GLU A 64 -3.56 11.66 7.10
N ASP A 65 -4.43 11.74 6.10
CA ASP A 65 -5.42 10.71 5.79
C ASP A 65 -5.01 9.88 4.57
N PHE A 66 -5.14 8.56 4.68
CA PHE A 66 -4.78 7.61 3.65
C PHE A 66 -5.97 6.73 3.28
N THR A 67 -6.10 6.41 1.99
CA THR A 67 -6.98 5.33 1.53
C THR A 67 -6.17 4.24 0.88
N LEU A 68 -6.36 3.01 1.35
CA LEU A 68 -5.91 1.81 0.65
C LEU A 68 -7.09 1.20 -0.09
N PHE A 69 -6.89 0.83 -1.35
CA PHE A 69 -7.90 0.16 -2.14
C PHE A 69 -7.30 -0.83 -3.13
N TYR A 70 -8.06 -1.83 -3.55
CA TYR A 70 -7.57 -2.80 -4.52
C TYR A 70 -7.69 -2.29 -5.96
N GLN A 71 -6.56 -2.25 -6.66
CA GLN A 71 -6.55 -2.23 -8.13
C GLN A 71 -6.78 -3.61 -8.72
N THR A 72 -6.31 -4.65 -8.02
CA THR A 72 -6.59 -6.06 -8.37
C THR A 72 -6.73 -6.85 -7.09
N ASN A 73 -7.89 -7.46 -6.88
CA ASN A 73 -8.19 -8.20 -5.66
C ASN A 73 -8.27 -9.71 -5.93
N ASN A 74 -7.27 -10.45 -5.45
CA ASN A 74 -7.21 -11.91 -5.53
C ASN A 74 -7.13 -12.57 -4.14
N THR A 75 -7.53 -11.89 -3.05
CA THR A 75 -7.41 -12.46 -1.69
C THR A 75 -8.23 -13.73 -1.49
N ALA A 76 -9.33 -13.88 -2.25
CA ALA A 76 -10.12 -15.11 -2.31
C ALA A 76 -9.29 -16.33 -2.74
N ALA A 77 -8.34 -16.16 -3.67
CA ALA A 77 -7.44 -17.24 -4.11
C ALA A 77 -6.49 -17.71 -2.99
N SER A 78 -6.25 -16.85 -2.00
CA SER A 78 -5.49 -17.15 -0.78
C SER A 78 -6.35 -17.42 0.45
N SER A 79 -7.68 -17.52 0.31
CA SER A 79 -8.63 -17.69 1.42
C SER A 79 -8.49 -16.64 2.54
N GLN A 80 -8.23 -15.39 2.16
CA GLN A 80 -8.06 -14.28 3.10
C GLN A 80 -9.19 -13.24 2.93
N SER A 81 -9.64 -12.65 4.03
CA SER A 81 -10.58 -11.53 4.01
C SER A 81 -9.93 -10.30 3.40
N GLU A 82 -10.62 -9.66 2.46
CA GLU A 82 -10.14 -8.47 1.76
C GLU A 82 -9.82 -7.34 2.74
N ILE A 83 -10.70 -7.12 3.72
CA ILE A 83 -10.59 -6.06 4.74
C ILE A 83 -9.45 -6.36 5.72
N GLU A 84 -9.29 -7.60 6.16
CA GLU A 84 -8.18 -7.99 7.05
C GLU A 84 -6.82 -7.87 6.34
N VAL A 85 -6.77 -8.10 5.04
CA VAL A 85 -5.56 -7.87 4.26
C VAL A 85 -5.27 -6.37 4.15
N LEU A 86 -6.27 -5.50 3.95
CA LEU A 86 -6.05 -4.05 3.97
C LEU A 86 -5.54 -3.56 5.33
N ASP A 87 -6.05 -4.11 6.44
CA ASP A 87 -5.56 -3.78 7.79
C ASP A 87 -4.09 -4.14 7.97
N ARG A 88 -3.69 -5.35 7.54
CA ARG A 88 -2.29 -5.78 7.66
C ARG A 88 -1.38 -5.05 6.68
N ALA A 89 -1.87 -4.72 5.49
CA ALA A 89 -1.13 -3.90 4.53
C ALA A 89 -0.90 -2.49 5.07
N TRP A 90 -1.89 -1.90 5.75
CA TRP A 90 -1.74 -0.62 6.43
C TRP A 90 -0.70 -0.67 7.55
N GLU A 91 -0.78 -1.64 8.46
CA GLU A 91 0.22 -1.72 9.54
C GLU A 91 1.64 -1.89 8.99
N TRP A 92 1.79 -2.71 7.95
CA TRP A 92 3.08 -2.88 7.27
C TRP A 92 3.57 -1.59 6.59
N TYR A 93 2.68 -0.86 5.92
CA TYR A 93 3.00 0.41 5.28
C TYR A 93 3.32 1.51 6.30
N ARG A 94 2.61 1.52 7.43
CA ARG A 94 2.86 2.44 8.53
C ARG A 94 4.26 2.26 9.12
N GLU A 95 4.79 1.03 9.17
CA GLU A 95 6.19 0.80 9.55
C GLU A 95 7.17 1.45 8.57
N TYR A 96 6.85 1.47 7.27
CA TYR A 96 7.62 2.21 6.28
C TYR A 96 7.56 3.73 6.52
N LEU A 97 6.37 4.30 6.75
CA LEU A 97 6.22 5.73 7.06
C LEU A 97 7.02 6.13 8.31
N ILE A 98 6.93 5.34 9.38
CA ILE A 98 7.72 5.58 10.60
C ILE A 98 9.22 5.57 10.28
N TRP A 99 9.69 4.61 9.48
CA TRP A 99 11.09 4.56 9.09
C TRP A 99 11.50 5.80 8.27
N GLU A 100 10.69 6.21 7.31
CA GLU A 100 10.91 7.39 6.47
C GLU A 100 11.04 8.65 7.34
N ASP A 101 10.11 8.88 8.28
CA ASP A 101 10.16 9.98 9.24
C ASP A 101 11.47 9.98 10.06
N THR A 102 11.99 8.80 10.43
CA THR A 102 13.28 8.72 11.15
C THR A 102 14.51 9.02 10.30
N GLN A 103 14.39 9.05 8.97
CA GLN A 103 15.49 9.43 8.08
C GLN A 103 15.53 10.94 7.80
N GLU A 104 14.45 11.67 8.10
CA GLU A 104 14.37 13.12 7.90
C GLU A 104 14.85 13.94 9.12
N GLU A 105 15.20 13.28 10.24
CA GLU A 105 15.88 13.86 11.41
C GLU A 105 17.42 13.87 11.30
#